data_AF-A0A958G923-F1
#
_entry.id   AF-A0A958G923-F1
#
_cell.length_a   1.000
_cell.length_b   1.000
_cell.length_c   1.000
_cell.angle_alpha   90.00
_cell.angle_beta   90.00
_cell.angle_gamma   90.00
#
_symmetry.space_group_name_H-M   'P 1'
#
loop_
_entity.id
_entity.type
_entity.pdbx_description
1 polymer ?
#
loop_
_entity_poly.entity_id
_entity_poly.type
_entity_poly.pdbx_seq_one_letter_code
_entity_poly.pdbx_strand_id
1 'polypeptide(L)'
;MQIQLNTPIHKILIIRMSSIGDILLTTPLLRQLRALYPAAEIDFLVRKEYAQLLQANPHLSRLLTLDVHAGGALKALKKQIRHHGYDVILDLHRNLRSGYLCAFWNRPPVLKIRKNQLSRFLLVHFKLNLYRRGGDRPLHVAEKYLRAAVPLGIDPRDLALEMHLPRAVEESGKSRWLALAAQGYGIVMAPGARHFTKRWPPAYYAELIQQIYKSTGRRTVLVGGPDER
;
A
#
# COMPACT_ATOMS: atom_id res chain seq x y z
N MET A 1 15.23 10.59 -17.67
CA MET A 1 16.59 10.59 -17.12
C MET A 1 16.79 9.26 -16.41
N GLN A 2 17.34 8.26 -17.10
CA GLN A 2 17.78 7.02 -16.47
C GLN A 2 18.92 7.40 -15.52
N ILE A 3 18.83 7.01 -14.26
CA ILE A 3 19.99 7.10 -13.38
C ILE A 3 20.86 5.93 -13.83
N GLN A 4 22.00 6.21 -14.47
CA GLN A 4 23.03 5.19 -14.63
C GLN A 4 23.54 4.87 -13.23
N LEU A 5 22.96 3.83 -12.63
CA LEU A 5 23.49 3.24 -11.42
C LEU A 5 24.74 2.48 -11.85
N ASN A 6 25.90 3.15 -11.79
CA ASN A 6 27.22 2.57 -12.11
C ASN A 6 27.65 1.45 -11.13
N THR A 7 26.72 0.91 -10.35
CA THR A 7 26.98 -0.06 -9.28
C THR A 7 25.82 -1.06 -9.28
N PRO A 8 26.11 -2.38 -9.17
CA PRO A 8 25.06 -3.38 -9.05
C PRO A 8 24.18 -3.10 -7.82
N ILE A 9 22.87 -3.28 -7.99
CA ILE A 9 21.89 -3.06 -6.92
C ILE A 9 21.71 -4.37 -6.16
N HIS A 10 22.11 -4.37 -4.88
CA HIS A 10 21.99 -5.53 -4.00
C HIS A 10 20.98 -5.31 -2.88
N LYS A 11 20.72 -4.06 -2.47
CA LYS A 11 19.82 -3.74 -1.35
C LYS A 11 18.89 -2.58 -1.67
N ILE A 12 17.59 -2.83 -1.66
CA ILE A 12 16.54 -1.85 -1.97
C ILE A 12 15.63 -1.69 -0.76
N LEU A 13 15.40 -0.45 -0.34
CA LEU A 13 14.39 -0.14 0.69
C LEU A 13 13.19 0.57 0.07
N ILE A 14 11.98 0.05 0.28
CA ILE A 14 10.73 0.70 -0.06
C ILE A 14 10.10 1.29 1.20
N ILE A 15 9.69 2.56 1.15
CA ILE A 15 9.02 3.25 2.26
C ILE A 15 7.56 3.55 1.88
N ARG A 16 6.63 2.79 2.45
CA ARG A 16 5.18 3.04 2.39
C ARG A 16 4.50 2.58 3.68
N MET A 17 4.41 3.51 4.64
CA MET A 17 4.00 3.22 6.02
C MET A 17 2.50 2.93 6.25
N SER A 18 1.61 3.46 5.41
CA SER A 18 0.14 3.38 5.57
C SER A 18 -0.53 3.84 4.27
N SER A 19 -1.83 3.73 4.05
CA SER A 19 -2.78 2.83 4.72
C SER A 19 -2.95 1.54 3.91
N ILE A 20 -3.81 0.61 4.32
CA ILE A 20 -4.04 -0.70 3.68
C ILE A 20 -4.08 -0.62 2.15
N GLY A 21 -4.97 0.20 1.58
CA GLY A 21 -5.12 0.32 0.12
C GLY A 21 -3.83 0.79 -0.55
N ASP A 22 -3.18 1.84 -0.04
CA ASP A 22 -1.94 2.35 -0.62
C ASP A 22 -0.78 1.35 -0.50
N ILE A 23 -0.77 0.49 0.53
CA ILE A 23 0.22 -0.59 0.67
C ILE A 23 0.00 -1.64 -0.40
N LEU A 24 -1.25 -2.11 -0.60
CA LEU A 24 -1.57 -3.09 -1.64
C LEU A 24 -1.26 -2.56 -3.05
N LEU A 25 -1.44 -1.26 -3.29
CA LEU A 25 -1.09 -0.61 -4.55
C LEU A 25 0.42 -0.59 -4.85
N THR A 26 1.29 -0.98 -3.91
CA THR A 26 2.72 -1.17 -4.16
C THR A 26 3.08 -2.58 -4.65
N THR A 27 2.17 -3.54 -4.60
CA THR A 27 2.46 -4.93 -4.95
C THR A 27 2.95 -5.15 -6.39
N PRO A 28 2.47 -4.43 -7.43
CA PRO A 28 3.04 -4.57 -8.77
C PRO A 28 4.52 -4.14 -8.81
N LEU A 29 4.91 -3.16 -7.99
CA LEU A 29 6.30 -2.72 -7.88
C LEU A 29 7.17 -3.80 -7.25
N LEU A 30 6.68 -4.47 -6.19
CA LEU A 30 7.44 -5.51 -5.50
C LEU A 30 7.73 -6.70 -6.43
N ARG A 31 6.71 -7.18 -7.15
CA ARG A 31 6.84 -8.23 -8.16
C ARG A 31 7.85 -7.87 -9.25
N GLN A 32 7.76 -6.67 -9.81
CA GLN A 32 8.68 -6.24 -10.86
C GLN A 32 10.11 -6.06 -10.34
N LEU A 33 10.30 -5.51 -9.13
CA LEU A 33 11.63 -5.40 -8.52
C LEU A 33 12.26 -6.77 -8.29
N ARG A 34 11.52 -7.75 -7.78
CA ARG A 34 12.03 -9.11 -7.60
C ARG A 34 12.39 -9.77 -8.93
N ALA A 35 11.60 -9.55 -9.98
CA ALA A 35 11.89 -10.09 -11.31
C ALA A 35 13.16 -9.47 -11.92
N LEU A 36 13.36 -8.16 -11.78
CA LEU A 36 14.53 -7.46 -12.31
C LEU A 36 15.80 -7.67 -11.47
N TYR A 37 15.65 -7.83 -10.14
CA TYR A 37 16.74 -7.96 -9.19
C TYR A 37 16.55 -9.22 -8.32
N PRO A 38 16.63 -10.44 -8.91
CA PRO A 38 16.29 -11.68 -8.22
C PRO A 38 17.16 -11.96 -7.00
N ALA A 39 18.43 -11.54 -7.02
CA ALA A 39 19.38 -11.71 -5.93
C ALA A 39 19.41 -10.54 -4.92
N ALA A 40 18.66 -9.46 -5.15
CA ALA A 40 18.69 -8.30 -4.25
C ALA A 40 17.87 -8.55 -2.98
N GLU A 41 18.33 -7.98 -1.86
CA GLU A 41 17.50 -7.78 -0.67
C GLU A 41 16.50 -6.67 -0.94
N ILE A 42 15.21 -7.01 -0.88
CA ILE A 42 14.11 -6.06 -1.11
C ILE A 42 13.37 -5.90 0.21
N ASP A 43 13.60 -4.79 0.88
CA ASP A 43 13.04 -4.51 2.19
C ASP A 43 11.91 -3.50 2.10
N PHE A 44 10.91 -3.67 2.96
CA PHE A 44 9.75 -2.78 2.99
C PHE A 44 9.51 -2.21 4.38
N LEU A 45 9.37 -0.89 4.48
CA LEU A 45 9.02 -0.20 5.71
C LEU A 45 7.52 0.11 5.77
N VAL A 46 6.86 -0.49 6.75
CA VAL A 46 5.42 -0.34 7.03
C VAL A 46 5.18 0.02 8.51
N ARG A 47 4.03 0.58 8.88
CA ARG A 47 3.64 0.64 10.29
C ARG A 47 3.26 -0.75 10.81
N LYS A 48 3.52 -1.01 12.09
CA LYS A 48 3.33 -2.30 12.75
C LYS A 48 1.92 -2.87 12.54
N GLU A 49 0.88 -2.06 12.62
CA GLU A 49 -0.51 -2.53 12.44
C GLU A 49 -0.85 -3.02 11.02
N TYR A 50 -0.05 -2.68 10.01
CA TYR A 50 -0.25 -3.12 8.63
C TYR A 50 0.73 -4.20 8.19
N ALA A 51 1.61 -4.66 9.09
CA ALA A 51 2.65 -5.63 8.76
C ALA A 51 2.09 -6.95 8.19
N GLN A 52 0.94 -7.37 8.71
CA GLN A 52 0.27 -8.60 8.28
C GLN A 52 -0.12 -8.61 6.79
N LEU A 53 -0.26 -7.44 6.14
CA LEU A 53 -0.60 -7.35 4.71
C LEU A 53 0.54 -7.86 3.80
N LEU A 54 1.78 -7.76 4.26
CA LEU A 54 2.97 -8.05 3.46
C LEU A 54 3.83 -9.18 4.03
N GLN A 55 3.49 -9.72 5.21
CA GLN A 55 4.30 -10.74 5.88
C GLN A 55 4.53 -12.02 5.07
N ALA A 56 3.61 -12.36 4.16
CA ALA A 56 3.71 -13.52 3.28
C ALA A 56 4.05 -13.15 1.83
N ASN A 57 4.42 -11.90 1.56
CA ASN A 57 4.77 -11.47 0.21
C ASN A 57 6.15 -12.06 -0.20
N PRO A 58 6.21 -12.91 -1.23
CA PRO A 58 7.43 -13.64 -1.59
C PRO A 58 8.49 -12.75 -2.24
N HIS A 59 8.14 -11.54 -2.64
CA HIS A 59 9.07 -10.61 -3.28
C HIS A 59 9.93 -9.85 -2.27
N LEU A 60 9.54 -9.86 -0.99
CA LEU A 60 10.24 -9.17 0.08
C LEU A 60 11.26 -10.09 0.76
N SER A 61 12.41 -9.51 1.09
CA SER A 61 13.46 -10.15 1.91
C SER A 61 13.23 -9.87 3.39
N ARG A 62 12.83 -8.64 3.75
CA ARG A 62 12.53 -8.27 5.13
C ARG A 62 11.44 -7.20 5.20
N LEU A 63 10.61 -7.32 6.24
CA LEU A 63 9.62 -6.30 6.59
C LEU A 63 10.11 -5.52 7.81
N LEU A 64 10.38 -4.23 7.63
CA LEU A 64 10.67 -3.29 8.71
C LEU A 64 9.36 -2.70 9.21
N THR A 65 9.15 -2.74 10.53
CA THR A 65 7.94 -2.20 11.16
C THR A 65 8.23 -0.97 11.99
N LEU A 66 7.46 0.09 11.78
CA LEU A 66 7.44 1.27 12.65
C LEU A 66 6.26 1.18 13.62
N ASP A 67 6.56 1.08 14.91
CA ASP A 67 5.61 1.35 15.97
C ASP A 67 5.61 2.85 16.27
N VAL A 68 4.50 3.54 15.94
CA VAL A 68 4.41 4.99 16.12
C VAL A 68 4.09 5.40 17.56
N HIS A 69 3.72 4.44 18.41
CA HIS A 69 3.43 4.66 19.83
C HIS A 69 4.67 4.47 20.69
N ALA A 70 5.68 3.76 20.18
CA ALA A 70 6.97 3.61 20.84
C ALA A 70 7.84 4.87 20.68
N GLY A 71 8.17 5.51 21.80
CA GLY A 71 9.09 6.65 21.83
C GLY A 71 10.45 6.32 21.23
N GLY A 72 10.99 7.21 20.40
CA GLY A 72 12.31 7.03 19.77
C GLY A 72 12.37 6.01 18.63
N ALA A 73 11.27 5.30 18.31
CA ALA A 73 11.25 4.28 17.27
C ALA A 73 11.72 4.79 15.90
N LEU A 74 11.35 6.03 15.53
CA LEU A 74 11.79 6.63 14.27
C LEU A 74 13.32 6.88 14.22
N LYS A 75 13.93 7.25 15.36
CA LYS A 75 15.38 7.46 15.48
C LYS A 75 16.12 6.12 15.43
N ALA A 76 15.60 5.10 16.12
CA ALA A 76 16.13 3.74 16.09
C ALA A 76 16.08 3.17 14.66
N LEU A 77 14.95 3.35 13.98
CA LEU A 77 14.76 2.91 12.61
C LEU A 77 15.71 3.65 11.65
N LYS A 78 15.91 4.96 11.82
CA LYS A 78 16.91 5.70 11.05
C LYS A 78 18.32 5.13 11.24
N LYS A 79 18.70 4.77 12.48
CA LYS A 79 19.99 4.14 12.77
C LYS A 79 20.10 2.76 12.11
N GLN A 80 19.08 1.93 12.23
CA GLN A 80 19.05 0.59 11.61
C GLN A 80 19.18 0.68 10.08
N ILE A 81 18.41 1.56 9.47
CA ILE A 81 18.43 1.78 8.02
C ILE A 81 19.83 2.26 7.55
N ARG A 82 20.48 3.14 8.32
CA ARG A 82 21.85 3.60 8.03
C ARG A 82 22.88 2.48 8.15
N HIS A 83 22.77 1.67 9.19
CA HIS A 83 23.68 0.55 9.42
C HIS A 83 23.53 -0.55 8.36
N HIS A 84 22.31 -0.79 7.87
CA HIS A 84 22.06 -1.83 6.85
C HIS A 84 22.67 -1.51 5.49
N GLY A 85 22.81 -0.21 5.17
CA GLY A 85 23.49 0.27 3.97
C GLY A 85 22.78 -0.10 2.67
N TYR A 86 21.62 0.52 2.38
CA TYR A 86 20.90 0.30 1.12
C TYR A 86 21.60 0.98 -0.07
N ASP A 87 21.41 0.42 -1.27
CA ASP A 87 21.92 0.96 -2.54
C ASP A 87 20.90 1.89 -3.22
N VAL A 88 19.60 1.70 -2.92
CA VAL A 88 18.50 2.55 -3.40
C VAL A 88 17.38 2.60 -2.36
N ILE A 89 16.75 3.78 -2.23
CA ILE A 89 15.54 3.95 -1.42
C ILE A 89 14.40 4.49 -2.29
N LEU A 90 13.26 3.80 -2.25
CA LEU A 90 12.01 4.21 -2.88
C LEU A 90 11.08 4.82 -1.83
N ASP A 91 11.10 6.15 -1.68
CA ASP A 91 10.15 6.86 -0.81
C ASP A 91 8.83 7.14 -1.53
N LEU A 92 7.93 6.16 -1.44
CA LEU A 92 6.57 6.20 -1.97
C LEU A 92 5.58 6.88 -1.02
N HIS A 93 6.01 7.10 0.23
CA HIS A 93 5.17 7.72 1.24
C HIS A 93 5.25 9.24 1.20
N ARG A 94 6.43 9.82 0.97
CA ARG A 94 6.73 11.25 0.85
C ARG A 94 5.94 12.10 1.86
N ASN A 95 6.23 11.91 3.15
CA ASN A 95 5.74 12.73 4.26
C ASN A 95 6.92 13.18 5.16
N LEU A 96 6.64 13.87 6.27
CA LEU A 96 7.67 14.33 7.19
C LEU A 96 8.49 13.18 7.80
N ARG A 97 7.85 12.05 8.14
CA ARG A 97 8.52 10.89 8.74
C ARG A 97 9.46 10.22 7.74
N SER A 98 8.99 9.95 6.52
CA SER A 98 9.84 9.38 5.45
C SER A 98 10.95 10.37 5.06
N GLY A 99 10.64 11.67 5.03
CA GLY A 99 11.62 12.72 4.85
C GLY A 99 12.72 12.70 5.92
N TYR A 100 12.37 12.57 7.20
CA TYR A 100 13.33 12.45 8.30
C TYR A 100 14.21 11.21 8.17
N LEU A 101 13.63 10.05 7.82
CA LEU A 101 14.37 8.81 7.58
C LEU A 101 15.36 8.99 6.44
N CYS A 102 14.94 9.64 5.35
CA CYS A 102 15.73 9.92 4.16
C CYS A 102 16.65 11.15 4.28
N ALA A 103 16.62 11.92 5.39
CA ALA A 103 17.33 13.19 5.51
C ALA A 103 18.82 13.01 5.84
N PHE A 104 19.64 13.97 5.36
CA PHE A 104 21.09 14.00 5.51
C PHE A 104 21.74 12.73 4.95
N TRP A 105 21.32 12.36 3.74
CA TRP A 105 21.71 11.15 3.06
C TRP A 105 22.33 11.50 1.71
N ASN A 106 23.67 11.45 1.63
CA ASN A 106 24.39 11.75 0.39
C ASN A 106 24.43 10.53 -0.56
N ARG A 107 24.35 9.30 -0.03
CA ARG A 107 24.16 8.02 -0.76
C ARG A 107 23.47 6.98 0.14
N PRO A 108 22.49 6.19 -0.35
CA PRO A 108 22.14 5.97 -1.75
C PRO A 108 21.19 7.01 -2.37
N PRO A 109 20.95 6.97 -3.70
CA PRO A 109 19.88 7.72 -4.33
C PRO A 109 18.51 7.40 -3.70
N VAL A 110 17.73 8.46 -3.45
CA VAL A 110 16.36 8.37 -2.95
C VAL A 110 15.39 8.74 -4.06
N LEU A 111 14.72 7.75 -4.65
CA LEU A 111 13.69 7.95 -5.65
C LEU A 111 12.36 8.20 -4.94
N LYS A 112 11.66 9.27 -5.34
CA LYS A 112 10.46 9.74 -4.63
C LYS A 112 9.27 9.81 -5.56
N ILE A 113 8.10 9.47 -5.04
CA ILE A 113 6.85 9.70 -5.75
C ILE A 113 6.66 11.20 -6.07
N ARG A 114 6.27 11.50 -7.31
CA ARG A 114 5.80 12.84 -7.70
C ARG A 114 4.39 13.07 -7.18
N LYS A 115 4.25 13.97 -6.19
CA LYS A 115 2.96 14.44 -5.68
C LYS A 115 2.75 15.88 -6.16
N ASN A 116 1.68 16.11 -6.91
CA ASN A 116 1.28 17.46 -7.36
C ASN A 116 0.52 18.18 -6.22
N GLN A 117 1.17 18.33 -5.06
CA GLN A 117 0.54 18.86 -3.85
C GLN A 117 0.04 20.30 -4.04
N LEU A 118 0.83 21.14 -4.72
CA LEU A 118 0.45 22.52 -4.99
C LEU A 118 -0.74 22.59 -5.94
N SER A 119 -0.72 21.84 -7.04
CA SER A 119 -1.86 21.76 -7.97
C SER A 119 -3.13 21.25 -7.26
N ARG A 120 -2.99 20.31 -6.32
CA ARG A 120 -4.11 19.83 -5.47
C ARG A 120 -4.60 20.90 -4.52
N PHE A 121 -3.69 21.61 -3.87
CA PHE A 121 -4.02 22.67 -2.94
C PHE A 121 -4.79 23.79 -3.65
N LEU A 122 -4.30 24.24 -4.81
CA LEU A 122 -4.93 25.24 -5.66
C LEU A 122 -6.29 24.79 -6.19
N LEU A 123 -6.42 23.54 -6.62
CA LEU A 123 -7.71 22.99 -7.05
C LEU A 123 -8.73 22.94 -5.91
N VAL A 124 -8.33 22.50 -4.72
CA VAL A 124 -9.25 22.31 -3.59
C VAL A 124 -9.72 23.65 -3.02
N HIS A 125 -8.78 24.57 -2.76
CA HIS A 125 -9.04 25.83 -2.05
C HIS A 125 -9.38 26.98 -2.99
N PHE A 126 -8.72 27.05 -4.16
CA PHE A 126 -8.89 28.17 -5.10
C PHE A 126 -9.66 27.78 -6.37
N LYS A 127 -10.10 26.51 -6.50
CA LYS A 127 -10.77 25.97 -7.70
C LYS A 127 -9.97 26.11 -9.01
N LEU A 128 -8.67 26.41 -8.91
CA LEU A 128 -7.78 26.52 -10.05
C LEU A 128 -7.29 25.13 -10.48
N ASN A 129 -7.83 24.63 -11.60
CA ASN A 129 -7.46 23.32 -12.13
C ASN A 129 -6.14 23.35 -12.92
N LEU A 130 -5.03 23.40 -12.19
CA LEU A 130 -3.69 23.28 -12.77
C LEU A 130 -3.25 21.83 -13.02
N TYR A 131 -4.10 20.83 -12.73
CA TYR A 131 -3.77 19.42 -13.03
C TYR A 131 -3.69 19.15 -14.52
N ARG A 132 -4.54 19.83 -15.32
CA ARG A 132 -4.62 19.63 -16.78
C ARG A 132 -3.61 20.46 -17.57
N ARG A 133 -2.92 21.41 -16.93
CA ARG A 133 -2.10 22.41 -17.64
C ARG A 133 -0.80 21.86 -18.25
N GLY A 134 -0.44 20.61 -17.94
CA GLY A 134 0.73 19.93 -18.50
C GLY A 134 0.43 18.81 -19.50
N GLY A 135 -0.81 18.64 -19.96
CA GLY A 135 -1.19 17.52 -20.85
C GLY A 135 -1.20 16.14 -20.18
N ASP A 136 -0.74 16.03 -18.95
CA ASP A 136 -0.72 14.77 -18.20
C ASP A 136 -2.12 14.32 -17.80
N ARG A 137 -2.48 13.10 -18.21
CA ARG A 137 -3.68 12.41 -17.71
C ARG A 137 -3.57 12.16 -16.19
N PRO A 138 -4.69 12.14 -15.44
CA PRO A 138 -4.66 11.73 -14.05
C PRO A 138 -4.17 10.28 -13.94
N LEU A 139 -3.01 10.10 -13.30
CA LEU A 139 -2.40 8.78 -13.14
C LEU A 139 -3.00 8.04 -11.94
N HIS A 140 -3.20 6.74 -12.12
CA HIS A 140 -3.54 5.83 -11.03
C HIS A 140 -2.43 5.83 -9.97
N VAL A 141 -2.77 5.60 -8.70
CA VAL A 141 -1.78 5.68 -7.61
C VAL A 141 -0.71 4.60 -7.75
N ALA A 142 -1.06 3.36 -8.13
CA ALA A 142 -0.08 2.32 -8.43
C ALA A 142 0.88 2.74 -9.55
N GLU A 143 0.36 3.36 -10.63
CA GLU A 143 1.19 3.89 -11.72
C GLU A 143 2.17 4.96 -11.20
N LYS A 144 1.75 5.83 -10.27
CA LYS A 144 2.66 6.81 -9.65
C LYS A 144 3.78 6.15 -8.84
N TYR A 145 3.50 5.02 -8.18
CA TYR A 145 4.52 4.26 -7.46
C TYR A 145 5.52 3.62 -8.42
N LEU A 146 5.04 2.98 -9.49
CA LEU A 146 5.91 2.39 -10.51
C LEU A 146 6.76 3.44 -11.23
N ARG A 147 6.17 4.60 -11.56
CA ARG A 147 6.90 5.72 -12.17
C ARG A 147 8.02 6.27 -11.31
N ALA A 148 7.91 6.18 -9.97
CA ALA A 148 9.02 6.54 -9.09
C ALA A 148 10.24 5.62 -9.26
N ALA A 149 10.02 4.38 -9.73
CA ALA A 149 11.04 3.36 -9.91
C ALA A 149 11.39 3.09 -11.39
N VAL A 150 10.86 3.86 -12.35
CA VAL A 150 11.26 3.80 -13.77
C VAL A 150 12.79 3.91 -13.97
N PRO A 151 13.55 4.72 -13.19
CA PRO A 151 15.01 4.71 -13.28
C PRO A 151 15.67 3.36 -12.97
N LEU A 152 14.95 2.43 -12.33
CA LEU A 152 15.39 1.06 -12.03
C LEU A 152 14.96 0.03 -13.09
N GLY A 153 14.36 0.47 -14.21
CA GLY A 153 13.88 -0.42 -15.27
C GLY A 153 12.43 -0.91 -15.11
N ILE A 154 11.67 -0.36 -14.16
CA ILE A 154 10.26 -0.74 -13.89
C ILE A 154 9.33 -0.25 -15.02
N ASP A 155 8.41 -1.12 -15.46
CA ASP A 155 7.33 -0.77 -16.39
C ASP A 155 6.16 -0.12 -15.62
N PRO A 156 5.83 1.15 -15.90
CA PRO A 156 4.75 1.84 -15.20
C PRO A 156 3.33 1.42 -15.61
N ARG A 157 3.16 0.51 -16.59
CA ARG A 157 1.86 0.12 -17.14
C ARG A 157 1.29 -1.15 -16.53
N ASP A 158 2.13 -2.02 -15.99
CA ASP A 158 1.68 -3.25 -15.34
C ASP A 158 1.22 -2.95 -13.91
N LEU A 159 -0.09 -2.78 -13.74
CA LEU A 159 -0.74 -2.42 -12.48
C LEU A 159 -1.35 -3.61 -11.74
N ALA A 160 -1.07 -4.85 -12.18
CA ALA A 160 -1.70 -6.04 -11.62
C ALA A 160 -1.33 -6.23 -10.15
N LEU A 161 -2.35 -6.12 -9.29
CA LEU A 161 -2.22 -6.28 -7.84
C LEU A 161 -2.17 -7.76 -7.47
N GLU A 162 -1.41 -8.07 -6.43
CA GLU A 162 -1.30 -9.40 -5.86
C GLU A 162 -1.43 -9.31 -4.33
N MET A 163 -1.96 -10.36 -3.72
CA MET A 163 -1.99 -10.49 -2.28
C MET A 163 -1.60 -11.92 -1.92
N HIS A 164 -0.62 -12.05 -1.04
CA HIS A 164 -0.15 -13.34 -0.56
C HIS A 164 -0.55 -13.48 0.89
N LEU A 165 -1.26 -14.58 1.19
CA LEU A 165 -1.68 -14.91 2.53
C LEU A 165 -0.79 -16.01 3.09
N PRO A 166 -0.44 -16.00 4.39
CA PRO A 166 0.11 -17.17 5.03
C PRO A 166 -0.85 -18.35 4.87
N ARG A 167 -0.32 -19.54 4.57
CA ARG A 167 -1.11 -20.75 4.33
C ARG A 167 -2.13 -21.02 5.45
N ALA A 168 -1.74 -20.87 6.72
CA ALA A 168 -2.62 -21.05 7.87
C ALA A 168 -3.81 -20.05 7.89
N VAL A 169 -3.60 -18.81 7.42
CA VAL A 169 -4.66 -17.80 7.32
C VAL A 169 -5.62 -18.15 6.19
N GLU A 170 -5.09 -18.60 5.05
CA GLU A 170 -5.90 -19.04 3.92
C GLU A 170 -6.75 -20.27 4.26
N GLU A 171 -6.16 -21.28 4.89
CA GLU A 171 -6.85 -22.52 5.30
C GLU A 171 -7.92 -22.24 6.37
N SER A 172 -7.62 -21.43 7.38
CA SER A 172 -8.62 -21.07 8.39
C SER A 172 -9.75 -20.21 7.81
N GLY A 173 -9.42 -19.27 6.90
CA GLY A 173 -10.39 -18.45 6.19
C GLY A 173 -11.33 -19.26 5.31
N LYS A 174 -10.78 -20.21 4.53
CA LYS A 174 -11.56 -21.16 3.72
C LYS A 174 -12.48 -22.01 4.58
N SER A 175 -11.97 -22.58 5.67
CA SER A 175 -12.76 -23.42 6.59
C SER A 175 -13.92 -22.63 7.21
N ARG A 176 -13.65 -21.41 7.68
CA ARG A 176 -14.67 -20.51 8.23
C ARG A 176 -15.71 -20.11 7.19
N TRP A 177 -15.28 -19.81 5.96
CA TRP A 177 -16.19 -19.49 4.86
C TRP A 177 -17.09 -20.67 4.50
N LEU A 178 -16.55 -21.89 4.40
CA LEU A 178 -17.34 -23.09 4.11
C LEU A 178 -18.41 -23.35 5.19
N ALA A 179 -18.07 -23.16 6.47
CA ALA A 179 -19.02 -23.28 7.57
C ALA A 179 -20.16 -22.23 7.50
N LEU A 180 -19.83 -20.99 7.12
CA LEU A 180 -20.82 -19.94 6.88
C LEU A 180 -21.68 -20.26 5.64
N ALA A 181 -21.06 -20.73 4.56
CA ALA A 181 -21.73 -21.09 3.34
C ALA A 181 -22.76 -22.22 3.55
N ALA A 182 -22.43 -23.22 4.37
CA ALA A 182 -23.35 -24.29 4.78
C ALA A 182 -24.58 -23.77 5.55
N GLN A 183 -24.45 -22.62 6.23
CA GLN A 183 -25.57 -21.94 6.92
C GLN A 183 -26.35 -20.97 6.02
N GLY A 184 -26.09 -21.00 4.71
CA GLY A 184 -26.78 -20.16 3.72
C GLY A 184 -26.18 -18.78 3.55
N TYR A 185 -25.04 -18.44 4.18
CA TYR A 185 -24.33 -17.20 3.86
C TYR A 185 -23.69 -17.30 2.48
N GLY A 186 -23.78 -16.22 1.69
CA GLY A 186 -23.22 -16.20 0.33
C GLY A 186 -22.67 -14.84 -0.08
N ILE A 187 -22.85 -13.82 0.75
CA ILE A 187 -22.53 -12.42 0.43
C ILE A 187 -21.69 -11.84 1.56
N VAL A 188 -20.68 -11.05 1.24
CA VAL A 188 -19.86 -10.30 2.20
C VAL A 188 -20.01 -8.82 1.90
N MET A 189 -20.30 -8.02 2.93
CA MET A 189 -20.36 -6.55 2.82
C MET A 189 -19.45 -5.89 3.85
N ALA A 190 -18.74 -4.86 3.41
CA ALA A 190 -17.91 -4.01 4.25
C ALA A 190 -18.52 -2.60 4.32
N PRO A 191 -19.52 -2.35 5.19
CA PRO A 191 -20.22 -1.07 5.24
C PRO A 191 -19.38 0.08 5.83
N GLY A 192 -18.29 -0.29 6.52
CA GLY A 192 -17.38 0.60 7.21
C GLY A 192 -16.61 1.55 6.29
N ALA A 193 -16.33 2.75 6.80
CA ALA A 193 -15.42 3.69 6.18
C ALA A 193 -14.89 4.69 7.21
N ARG A 194 -13.65 5.16 7.05
CA ARG A 194 -13.07 6.16 7.97
C ARG A 194 -13.82 7.49 7.99
N HIS A 195 -14.29 7.96 6.84
CA HIS A 195 -14.99 9.24 6.73
C HIS A 195 -16.49 8.99 6.64
N PHE A 196 -17.26 9.67 7.49
CA PHE A 196 -18.72 9.57 7.51
C PHE A 196 -19.35 9.78 6.13
N THR A 197 -18.86 10.75 5.36
CA THR A 197 -19.36 11.05 3.99
C THR A 197 -19.09 9.96 2.95
N LYS A 198 -18.32 8.93 3.31
CA LYS A 198 -18.06 7.75 2.47
C LYS A 198 -18.81 6.50 2.97
N ARG A 199 -19.62 6.62 4.03
CA ARG A 199 -20.46 5.54 4.54
C ARG A 199 -21.82 5.63 3.87
N TRP A 200 -22.29 4.53 3.30
CA TRP A 200 -23.66 4.44 2.83
C TRP A 200 -24.61 4.29 4.03
N PRO A 201 -25.76 4.99 4.07
CA PRO A 201 -26.67 4.94 5.22
C PRO A 201 -27.05 3.51 5.64
N PRO A 202 -27.08 3.20 6.95
CA PRO A 202 -27.40 1.87 7.45
C PRO A 202 -28.76 1.34 6.98
N ALA A 203 -29.76 2.22 6.87
CA ALA A 203 -31.10 1.87 6.38
C ALA A 203 -31.05 1.26 4.97
N TYR A 204 -30.19 1.78 4.11
CA TYR A 204 -30.07 1.28 2.75
C TYR A 204 -29.29 -0.04 2.67
N TYR A 205 -28.27 -0.23 3.53
CA TYR A 205 -27.65 -1.56 3.70
C TYR A 205 -28.67 -2.60 4.17
N ALA A 206 -29.51 -2.26 5.14
CA ALA A 206 -30.54 -3.15 5.65
C ALA A 206 -31.54 -3.53 4.55
N GLU A 207 -32.01 -2.54 3.78
CA GLU A 207 -32.90 -2.76 2.64
C GLU A 207 -32.25 -3.67 1.59
N LEU A 208 -31.01 -3.39 1.20
CA LEU A 208 -30.28 -4.20 0.22
C LEU A 208 -30.09 -5.65 0.69
N ILE A 209 -29.74 -5.85 1.96
CA ILE A 209 -29.59 -7.19 2.54
C ILE A 209 -30.92 -7.96 2.48
N GLN A 210 -32.05 -7.31 2.79
CA GLN A 210 -33.36 -7.93 2.67
C GLN A 210 -33.71 -8.27 1.21
N GLN A 211 -33.42 -7.38 0.27
CA GLN A 211 -33.67 -7.61 -1.15
C GLN A 211 -32.83 -8.78 -1.69
N ILE A 212 -31.54 -8.84 -1.34
CA ILE A 212 -30.64 -9.94 -1.71
C ILE A 212 -31.14 -11.27 -1.12
N TYR A 213 -31.56 -11.27 0.14
CA TYR A 213 -32.10 -12.49 0.76
C TYR A 213 -33.38 -12.95 0.06
N LYS A 214 -34.31 -12.03 -0.23
CA LYS A 214 -35.55 -12.36 -0.95
C LYS A 214 -35.30 -12.92 -2.36
N SER A 215 -34.30 -12.42 -3.08
CA SER A 215 -34.03 -12.83 -4.46
C SER A 215 -33.14 -14.06 -4.58
N THR A 216 -32.21 -14.27 -3.64
CA THR A 216 -31.21 -15.34 -3.75
C THR A 216 -31.30 -16.41 -2.67
N GLY A 217 -32.08 -16.18 -1.60
CA GLY A 217 -32.07 -16.99 -0.38
C GLY A 217 -30.75 -16.92 0.41
N ARG A 218 -29.77 -16.11 -0.01
CA ARG A 218 -28.45 -16.03 0.62
C ARG A 218 -28.40 -14.99 1.71
N ARG A 219 -27.79 -15.36 2.83
CA ARG A 219 -27.50 -14.47 3.96
C ARG A 219 -26.22 -13.67 3.72
N THR A 220 -26.13 -12.52 4.36
CA THR A 220 -24.99 -11.60 4.25
C THR A 220 -24.14 -11.60 5.51
N VAL A 221 -22.82 -11.65 5.35
CA VAL A 221 -21.82 -11.43 6.39
C VAL A 221 -21.37 -9.97 6.34
N LEU A 222 -21.45 -9.27 7.47
CA LEU A 222 -20.87 -7.94 7.60
C LEU A 222 -19.44 -8.05 8.14
N VAL A 223 -18.51 -7.34 7.51
CA VAL A 223 -17.12 -7.23 7.95
C VAL A 223 -16.76 -5.78 8.25
N GLY A 224 -15.97 -5.57 9.29
CA GLY A 224 -15.59 -4.24 9.75
C GLY A 224 -14.55 -4.30 10.87
N GLY A 225 -13.98 -3.15 11.18
CA GLY A 225 -13.08 -2.99 12.32
C GLY A 225 -13.83 -3.01 13.67
N PRO A 226 -13.12 -3.04 14.81
CA PRO A 226 -13.73 -2.97 16.14
C PRO A 226 -14.60 -1.73 16.35
N ASP A 227 -14.21 -0.59 15.76
CA ASP A 227 -14.93 0.69 15.84
C ASP A 227 -16.19 0.74 14.95
N GLU A 228 -16.50 -0.34 14.23
CA GLU A 228 -17.59 -0.45 13.26
C GLU A 228 -18.58 -1.57 13.62
N ARG A 229 -18.48 -2.11 14.85
CA ARG A 229 -19.41 -3.11 15.40
C ARG A 229 -20.77 -2.52 15.75
#